data_AF-A0A521Q685-F1
#
_entry.id   AF-A0A521Q685-F1
#
_cell.length_a   1.000
_cell.length_b   1.000
_cell.length_c   1.000
_cell.angle_alpha   90.00
_cell.angle_beta   90.00
_cell.angle_gamma   90.00
#
_symmetry.space_group_name_H-M   'P 1'
#
loop_
_entity.id
_entity.type
_entity.pdbx_description
1 polymer ?
#
loop_
_entity_poly.entity_id
_entity_poly.type
_entity_poly.pdbx_seq_one_letter_code
_entity_poly.pdbx_strand_id
1 'polypeptide(L)'
;MKDYRSFEMFTAIRSLWEFKKKHTGNIGEAYEQARKAEDEAAASLPRAQREETERASLHFKRRQVSQFYQLLGGLYDLKIIPKGVLFTYWTKIDLSIIPDILVPVEKSLAGDLWKKPVVADSVERMLRLYNDAPPDQTA
;
A
#
# COMPACT_ATOMS: atom_id res chain seq x y z
N MET A 1 -13.52 -7.49 7.14
CA MET A 1 -12.14 -7.01 7.35
C MET A 1 -11.22 -8.16 6.95
N LYS A 2 -10.46 -8.07 5.85
CA LYS A 2 -9.55 -9.15 5.43
C LYS A 2 -8.34 -9.16 6.37
N ASP A 3 -7.97 -10.34 6.87
CA ASP A 3 -6.86 -10.51 7.81
C ASP A 3 -5.52 -10.11 7.15
N TYR A 4 -4.65 -9.39 7.86
CA TYR A 4 -3.29 -9.10 7.38
C TYR A 4 -2.48 -10.38 7.13
N ARG A 5 -2.78 -11.44 7.88
CA ARG A 5 -2.17 -12.77 7.72
C ARG A 5 -2.86 -13.63 6.66
N SER A 6 -3.85 -13.09 5.95
CA SER A 6 -4.47 -13.79 4.83
C SER A 6 -3.45 -14.04 3.71
N PHE A 7 -3.63 -15.16 3.02
CA PHE A 7 -2.82 -15.51 1.85
C PHE A 7 -2.89 -14.42 0.76
N GLU A 8 -4.05 -13.77 0.62
CA GLU A 8 -4.26 -12.67 -0.31
C GLU A 8 -3.43 -11.45 0.05
N MET A 9 -3.36 -11.07 1.33
CA MET A 9 -2.53 -9.94 1.77
C MET A 9 -1.04 -10.25 1.58
N PHE A 10 -0.60 -11.45 1.95
CA PHE A 10 0.78 -11.89 1.71
C PHE A 10 1.14 -11.83 0.22
N THR A 11 0.25 -12.34 -0.63
CA THR A 11 0.44 -12.32 -2.10
C THR A 11 0.46 -10.89 -2.62
N ALA A 12 -0.40 -10.00 -2.12
CA ALA A 12 -0.42 -8.59 -2.49
C ALA A 12 0.90 -7.88 -2.13
N ILE A 13 1.35 -8.03 -0.88
CA ILE A 13 2.62 -7.46 -0.40
C ILE A 13 3.79 -7.99 -1.23
N ARG A 14 3.86 -9.30 -1.48
CA ARG A 14 4.91 -9.90 -2.31
C ARG A 14 4.92 -9.35 -3.73
N SER A 15 3.75 -9.28 -4.39
CA SER A 15 3.64 -8.70 -5.73
C SER A 15 4.13 -7.25 -5.79
N LEU A 16 3.85 -6.45 -4.75
CA LEU A 16 4.32 -5.07 -4.67
C LEU A 16 5.85 -4.99 -4.54
N TRP A 17 6.45 -5.82 -3.69
CA TRP A 17 7.91 -5.88 -3.55
C TRP A 17 8.61 -6.37 -4.82
N GLU A 18 8.06 -7.39 -5.48
CA GLU A 18 8.56 -7.85 -6.78
C GLU A 18 8.47 -6.75 -7.85
N PHE A 19 7.39 -5.97 -7.83
CA PHE A 19 7.24 -4.81 -8.70
C PHE A 19 8.30 -3.74 -8.41
N LYS A 20 8.48 -3.35 -7.13
CA LYS A 20 9.53 -2.41 -6.71
C LYS A 20 10.91 -2.85 -7.20
N LYS A 21 11.25 -4.14 -7.02
CA LYS A 21 12.54 -4.69 -7.42
C LYS A 21 12.83 -4.52 -8.91
N LYS A 22 11.80 -4.61 -9.76
CA LYS A 22 11.91 -4.42 -11.22
C LYS A 22 11.98 -2.95 -11.64
N HIS A 23 11.45 -2.05 -10.82
CA HIS A 23 11.28 -0.61 -11.12
C HIS A 23 11.94 0.27 -10.05
N THR A 24 13.20 -0.06 -9.73
CA THR A 24 13.96 0.68 -8.70
C THR A 24 14.21 2.11 -9.17
N GLY A 25 13.78 3.09 -8.36
CA GLY A 25 14.01 4.52 -8.62
C GLY A 25 12.86 5.25 -9.33
N ASN A 26 11.92 4.54 -9.97
CA ASN A 26 10.79 5.16 -10.68
C ASN A 26 9.45 4.44 -10.46
N ILE A 27 9.29 3.76 -9.32
CA ILE A 27 8.12 2.92 -9.02
C ILE A 27 6.78 3.62 -9.22
N GLY A 28 6.67 4.92 -8.91
CA GLY A 28 5.44 5.69 -9.05
C GLY A 28 4.98 5.82 -10.51
N GLU A 29 5.89 6.17 -11.42
CA GLU A 29 5.61 6.30 -12.84
C GLU A 29 5.37 4.93 -13.48
N ALA A 30 6.22 3.95 -13.17
CA ALA A 30 6.07 2.58 -13.65
C ALA A 30 4.72 1.98 -13.23
N TYR A 31 4.27 2.26 -11.99
CA TYR A 31 2.98 1.83 -11.51
C TYR A 31 1.82 2.48 -12.29
N GLU A 32 1.91 3.77 -12.61
CA GLU A 32 0.87 4.45 -13.38
C GLU A 32 0.73 3.86 -14.79
N GLN A 33 1.86 3.57 -15.45
CA GLN A 33 1.88 2.89 -16.75
C GLN A 33 1.28 1.48 -16.65
N ALA A 34 1.70 0.70 -15.65
CA ALA A 34 1.18 -0.65 -15.43
C ALA A 34 -0.34 -0.63 -15.20
N ARG A 35 -0.83 0.30 -14.38
CA ARG A 35 -2.26 0.48 -14.14
C ARG A 35 -3.02 0.79 -15.42
N LYS A 36 -2.53 1.74 -16.25
CA LYS A 36 -3.20 2.09 -17.52
C LYS A 36 -3.28 0.88 -18.45
N ALA A 37 -2.21 0.10 -18.55
CA ALA A 37 -2.20 -1.13 -19.33
C ALA A 37 -3.17 -2.19 -18.78
N GLU A 38 -3.25 -2.35 -17.45
CA GLU A 38 -4.24 -3.23 -16.80
C GLU A 38 -5.68 -2.78 -17.09
N ASP A 39 -5.96 -1.48 -16.99
CA ASP A 39 -7.29 -0.89 -17.25
C ASP A 39 -7.71 -1.09 -18.73
N GLU A 40 -6.80 -0.87 -19.68
CA GLU A 40 -7.01 -1.10 -21.11
C GLU A 40 -7.25 -2.58 -21.44
N ALA A 41 -6.44 -3.47 -20.85
CA ALA A 41 -6.63 -4.91 -21.01
C ALA A 41 -7.99 -5.36 -20.46
N ALA A 42 -8.37 -4.89 -19.26
CA ALA A 42 -9.65 -5.22 -18.64
C ALA A 42 -10.85 -4.71 -19.44
N ALA A 43 -10.75 -3.54 -20.08
CA ALA A 43 -11.82 -2.98 -20.91
C ALA A 43 -12.22 -3.90 -22.08
N SER A 44 -11.28 -4.69 -22.60
CA SER A 44 -11.53 -5.63 -23.71
C SER A 44 -12.21 -6.94 -23.29
N LEU A 45 -12.28 -7.25 -21.99
CA LEU A 45 -12.78 -8.53 -21.49
C LEU A 45 -14.30 -8.54 -21.27
N PRO A 46 -14.97 -9.71 -21.36
CA PRO A 46 -16.34 -9.88 -20.90
C PRO A 46 -16.48 -9.59 -19.39
N ARG A 47 -17.65 -9.07 -18.96
CA ARG A 47 -17.90 -8.63 -17.57
C ARG A 47 -17.51 -9.67 -16.50
N ALA A 48 -17.82 -10.95 -16.71
CA ALA A 48 -17.49 -12.01 -15.76
C ALA A 48 -15.97 -12.20 -15.57
N GLN A 49 -15.18 -12.01 -16.64
CA GLN A 49 -13.71 -12.13 -16.61
C GLN A 49 -13.02 -10.85 -16.11
N ARG A 50 -13.70 -9.69 -16.24
CA ARG A 50 -13.19 -8.42 -15.71
C ARG A 50 -12.98 -8.46 -14.21
N GLU A 51 -13.96 -8.97 -13.45
CA GLU A 51 -13.87 -9.00 -11.98
C GLU A 51 -12.68 -9.84 -11.50
N GLU A 52 -12.43 -10.98 -12.12
CA GLU A 52 -11.29 -11.84 -11.78
C GLU A 52 -9.96 -11.20 -12.16
N THR A 53 -9.90 -10.57 -13.33
CA THR A 53 -8.72 -9.84 -13.81
C THR A 53 -8.40 -8.65 -12.90
N GLU A 54 -9.42 -7.88 -12.51
CA GLU A 54 -9.27 -6.76 -11.58
C GLU A 54 -8.77 -7.24 -10.22
N ARG A 55 -9.28 -8.35 -9.68
CA ARG A 55 -8.79 -8.92 -8.40
C ARG A 55 -7.33 -9.37 -8.47
N ALA A 56 -6.89 -9.85 -9.63
CA ALA A 56 -5.51 -10.27 -9.85
C ALA A 56 -4.54 -9.11 -10.11
N SER A 57 -5.06 -7.94 -10.50
CA SER A 57 -4.29 -6.75 -10.87
C SER A 57 -3.39 -6.25 -9.74
N LEU A 58 -2.26 -5.64 -10.14
CA LEU A 58 -1.41 -4.90 -9.24
C LEU A 58 -2.18 -3.72 -8.62
N HIS A 59 -3.10 -3.13 -9.38
CA HIS A 59 -3.94 -2.04 -8.88
C HIS A 59 -4.77 -2.42 -7.66
N PHE A 60 -5.49 -3.53 -7.73
CA PHE A 60 -6.31 -4.04 -6.64
C PHE A 60 -5.47 -4.44 -5.43
N LYS A 61 -4.37 -5.16 -5.66
CA LYS A 61 -3.42 -5.54 -4.60
C LYS A 61 -2.89 -4.33 -3.85
N ARG A 62 -2.44 -3.30 -4.56
CA ARG A 62 -1.99 -2.03 -3.95
C ARG A 62 -3.09 -1.37 -3.13
N ARG A 63 -4.31 -1.27 -3.66
CA ARG A 63 -5.45 -0.67 -2.93
C ARG A 63 -5.75 -1.43 -1.64
N GLN A 64 -5.73 -2.77 -1.68
CA GLN A 64 -5.94 -3.60 -0.50
C GLN A 64 -4.87 -3.33 0.58
N VAL A 65 -3.59 -3.27 0.20
CA VAL A 65 -2.49 -2.99 1.14
C VAL A 65 -2.58 -1.55 1.68
N SER A 66 -2.83 -0.57 0.81
CA SER A 66 -2.96 0.84 1.18
C SER A 66 -4.11 1.06 2.19
N GLN A 67 -5.30 0.49 1.91
CA GLN A 67 -6.45 0.59 2.81
C GLN A 67 -6.18 -0.03 4.18
N PHE A 68 -5.46 -1.15 4.23
CA PHE A 68 -5.06 -1.77 5.50
C PHE A 68 -4.20 -0.82 6.34
N TYR A 69 -3.14 -0.26 5.76
CA TYR A 69 -2.24 0.65 6.49
C TYR A 69 -2.88 1.98 6.85
N GLN A 70 -3.83 2.47 6.05
CA GLN A 70 -4.62 3.64 6.42
C GLN A 70 -5.51 3.38 7.63
N LEU A 71 -6.18 2.22 7.68
CA LEU A 71 -6.96 1.83 8.84
C LEU A 71 -6.05 1.67 10.06
N LEU A 72 -4.94 0.97 9.92
CA LEU A 72 -3.98 0.75 11.01
C LEU A 72 -3.43 2.08 11.56
N GLY A 73 -3.02 2.98 10.67
CA GLY A 73 -2.60 4.34 11.04
C GLY A 73 -3.72 5.14 11.70
N GLY A 74 -4.98 4.95 11.29
CA GLY A 74 -6.15 5.59 11.91
C GLY A 74 -6.38 5.12 13.33
N LEU A 75 -6.30 3.81 13.56
CA LEU A 75 -6.40 3.22 14.90
C LEU A 75 -5.26 3.68 15.80
N TYR A 76 -4.05 3.85 15.24
CA TYR A 76 -2.88 4.37 15.94
C TYR A 76 -3.04 5.85 16.32
N ASP A 77 -3.40 6.71 15.35
CA ASP A 77 -3.63 8.15 15.57
C ASP A 77 -4.71 8.40 16.64
N LEU A 78 -5.78 7.59 16.63
CA LEU A 78 -6.87 7.66 17.61
C LEU A 78 -6.51 7.03 18.97
N LYS A 79 -5.30 6.51 19.14
CA LYS A 79 -4.80 5.85 20.36
C LYS A 79 -5.69 4.68 20.82
N ILE A 80 -6.39 4.03 19.88
CA ILE A 80 -7.22 2.86 20.16
C ILE A 80 -6.33 1.65 20.50
N ILE A 81 -5.19 1.53 19.82
CA ILE A 81 -4.19 0.49 20.08
C ILE A 81 -2.98 1.13 20.76
N PRO A 82 -2.57 0.68 21.95
CA PRO A 82 -1.37 1.16 22.60
C PRO A 82 -0.12 0.95 21.73
N LYS A 83 0.78 1.95 21.71
CA LYS A 83 2.02 1.92 20.90
C LYS A 83 2.83 0.63 21.08
N GLY A 84 3.02 0.18 22.32
CA GLY A 84 3.78 -1.04 22.61
C GLY A 84 3.12 -2.31 22.06
N VAL A 85 1.79 -2.39 22.09
CA VAL A 85 1.05 -3.53 21.52
C VAL A 85 1.16 -3.52 20.00
N LEU A 86 0.99 -2.36 19.37
CA LEU A 86 1.12 -2.21 17.92
C LEU A 86 2.50 -2.69 17.44
N PHE A 87 3.57 -2.09 17.94
CA PHE A 87 4.93 -2.40 17.46
C PHE A 87 5.48 -3.74 17.98
N THR A 88 4.71 -4.49 18.77
CA THR A 88 4.98 -5.91 19.04
C THR A 88 4.68 -6.79 17.82
N TYR A 89 3.69 -6.40 17.00
CA TYR A 89 3.23 -7.20 15.85
C TYR A 89 3.64 -6.62 14.50
N TRP A 90 3.90 -5.32 14.41
CA TRP A 90 4.30 -4.64 13.19
C TRP A 90 5.69 -4.03 13.37
N THR A 91 6.70 -4.72 12.85
CA THR A 91 8.11 -4.29 12.93
C THR A 91 8.38 -3.14 11.94
N LYS A 92 9.54 -2.50 12.06
CA LYS A 92 9.91 -1.42 11.13
C LYS A 92 10.15 -1.96 9.73
N ILE A 93 10.68 -3.18 9.61
CA ILE A 93 10.76 -3.93 8.35
C ILE A 93 9.37 -4.16 7.75
N ASP A 94 8.38 -4.63 8.52
CA ASP A 94 7.02 -4.84 8.00
C ASP A 94 6.41 -3.55 7.44
N LEU A 95 6.63 -2.45 8.16
CA LEU A 95 6.12 -1.12 7.82
C LEU A 95 6.91 -0.44 6.69
N SER A 96 8.08 -0.97 6.30
CA SER A 96 8.93 -0.37 5.26
C SER A 96 8.26 -0.29 3.88
N ILE A 97 7.23 -1.11 3.62
CA ILE A 97 6.41 -1.02 2.41
C ILE A 97 5.75 0.35 2.25
N ILE A 98 5.49 1.06 3.36
CA ILE A 98 4.86 2.38 3.36
C ILE A 98 5.76 3.40 2.64
N PRO A 99 6.95 3.75 3.16
CA PRO A 99 7.82 4.72 2.49
C PRO A 99 8.38 4.22 1.16
N ASP A 100 8.59 2.91 1.02
CA ASP A 100 9.29 2.35 -0.14
C ASP A 100 8.39 2.15 -1.37
N ILE A 101 7.09 1.92 -1.16
CA ILE A 101 6.16 1.54 -2.22
C ILE A 101 4.91 2.39 -2.19
N LEU A 102 4.17 2.37 -1.07
CA LEU A 102 2.85 3.00 -1.02
C LEU A 102 2.94 4.51 -1.21
N VAL A 103 3.82 5.18 -0.47
CA VAL A 103 3.96 6.65 -0.52
C VAL A 103 4.34 7.14 -1.93
N PRO A 104 5.39 6.60 -2.60
CA PRO A 104 5.71 6.98 -3.98
C PRO A 104 4.54 6.74 -4.96
N VAL A 105 3.83 5.61 -4.82
CA VAL A 105 2.71 5.27 -5.71
C VAL A 105 1.52 6.19 -5.48
N GLU A 106 1.12 6.44 -4.23
CA GLU A 106 -0.01 7.34 -3.92
C GLU A 106 0.30 8.78 -4.35
N LYS A 107 1.54 9.24 -4.19
CA LYS A 107 2.00 10.55 -4.70
C LYS A 107 1.85 10.64 -6.22
N SER A 108 2.32 9.62 -6.94
CA SER A 108 2.23 9.56 -8.41
C SER A 108 0.77 9.61 -8.87
N LEU A 109 -0.10 8.78 -8.26
CA LEU A 109 -1.51 8.71 -8.62
C LEU A 109 -2.30 9.97 -8.27
N ALA A 110 -1.94 10.65 -7.18
CA ALA A 110 -2.60 11.88 -6.77
C ALA A 110 -2.24 13.05 -7.69
N GLY A 111 -1.04 13.05 -8.30
CA GLY A 111 -0.56 14.16 -9.11
C GLY A 111 -0.71 15.49 -8.36
N ASP A 112 -1.37 16.48 -8.98
CA ASP A 112 -1.64 17.77 -8.33
C ASP A 112 -2.64 17.70 -7.17
N LEU A 113 -3.49 16.66 -7.08
CA LEU A 113 -4.38 16.47 -5.94
C LEU A 113 -3.61 16.19 -4.64
N TRP A 114 -2.33 15.82 -4.73
CA TRP A 114 -1.46 15.68 -3.57
C TRP A 114 -1.38 16.94 -2.72
N LYS A 115 -1.55 18.11 -3.32
CA LYS A 115 -1.56 19.40 -2.62
C LYS A 115 -2.85 19.63 -1.80
N LYS A 116 -3.87 18.77 -1.95
CA LYS A 116 -5.10 18.85 -1.17
C LYS A 116 -4.90 18.25 0.23
N PRO A 117 -5.33 18.94 1.30
CA PRO A 117 -5.09 18.49 2.68
C PRO A 117 -5.56 17.05 2.95
N VAL A 118 -6.75 16.68 2.48
CA VAL A 118 -7.33 15.35 2.73
C VAL A 118 -6.44 14.20 2.23
N VAL A 119 -5.79 14.37 1.07
CA VAL A 119 -4.91 13.35 0.48
C VAL A 119 -3.56 13.32 1.20
N ALA A 120 -3.01 14.49 1.53
CA ALA A 120 -1.78 14.62 2.30
C ALA A 120 -1.92 13.97 3.69
N ASP A 121 -2.99 14.29 4.43
CA ASP A 121 -3.27 13.78 5.78
C ASP A 121 -3.32 12.25 5.82
N SER A 122 -3.92 11.65 4.79
CA SER A 122 -4.09 10.22 4.65
C SER A 122 -2.75 9.49 4.51
N VAL A 123 -1.80 10.04 3.74
CA VAL A 123 -0.48 9.45 3.57
C VAL A 123 0.48 9.81 4.70
N GLU A 124 0.39 11.04 5.23
CA GLU A 124 1.13 11.44 6.43
C GLU A 124 0.82 10.52 7.60
N ARG A 125 -0.45 10.12 7.76
CA ARG A 125 -0.86 9.14 8.76
C ARG A 125 -0.14 7.79 8.60
N MET A 126 -0.05 7.27 7.38
CA MET A 126 0.72 6.05 7.13
C MET A 126 2.22 6.25 7.40
N LEU A 127 2.78 7.39 7.02
CA LEU A 127 4.18 7.71 7.29
C LEU A 127 4.47 7.82 8.79
N ARG A 128 3.58 8.41 9.59
CA ARG A 128 3.71 8.45 11.06
C ARG A 128 3.81 7.05 11.64
N LEU A 129 2.96 6.13 11.18
CA LEU A 129 3.01 4.72 11.60
C LEU A 129 4.41 4.11 11.40
N TYR A 130 5.05 4.35 10.25
CA TYR A 130 6.43 3.89 9.99
C TYR A 130 7.47 4.64 10.82
N ASN A 131 7.37 5.96 10.91
CA ASN A 131 8.35 6.81 11.59
C ASN A 131 8.40 6.56 13.10
N ASP A 132 7.24 6.29 13.71
CA ASP A 132 7.11 6.05 15.15
C ASP A 132 7.48 4.61 15.55
N ALA A 133 7.67 3.72 14.58
CA ALA A 133 8.11 2.36 14.81
C ALA A 133 9.54 2.34 15.38
N PRO A 134 9.77 1.61 16.48
CA PRO A 134 11.11 1.46 17.03
C PRO A 134 12.04 0.83 15.98
N PRO A 135 13.34 1.15 15.98
CA PRO A 135 14.29 0.44 15.14
C PRO A 135 14.26 -1.05 15.50
N ASP A 136 14.32 -1.90 14.48
CA ASP A 136 14.36 -3.33 14.72
C ASP A 136 15.63 -3.64 15.51
N GLN A 137 15.46 -4.18 16.71
CA GLN A 137 16.60 -4.69 17.48
C GLN A 137 17.05 -5.95 16.74
N THR A 138 18.18 -5.86 16.05
CA THR A 138 18.87 -7.06 15.55
C THR A 138 19.15 -7.94 16.75
N ALA A 139 18.35 -9.00 16.90
CA ALA A 139 18.66 -10.12 17.77
C ALA A 139 19.80 -10.95 17.15
#